data_AF-A0AAF0EXD7-F1
#
_entry.id   AF-A0AAF0EXD7-F1
#
_cell.length_a   1.000
_cell.length_b   1.000
_cell.length_c   1.000
_cell.angle_alpha   90.00
_cell.angle_beta   90.00
_cell.angle_gamma   90.00
#
_symmetry.space_group_name_H-M   'P 1'
#
loop_
_entity.id
_entity.type
_entity.pdbx_description
1 polymer ?
#
loop_
_entity_poly.entity_id
_entity_poly.type
_entity_poly.pdbx_seq_one_letter_code
_entity_poly.pdbx_strand_id
1 'polypeptide(L)'
;MNLDELKRAAQERAAAQREELARKMKERADERSAAEAEAQRRQKERAEWLARERAKTQDKAAQVRKDAEAQRHAKRAAAAAAAQKAAVDKAKGREQRPRTPAFEKAKADAALKRAQLARPSGDAALTREEKRQKRLAKELGVPFKRQSTPKAAPSASRAPSAGPSEPPRRKTAREAFLEQEARRKRAAPSDDEYDTASDEESDQDTYSAMRDEIWTLFGKKRQQYLSRDVDSDDDMEAGASDVLNEEQRSALYARREDEREEQALLEAKRRKLQKQP
;
A
#
# COMPACT_ATOMS: atom_id res chain seq x y z
N MET A 1 -46.67 -42.06 62.39
CA MET A 1 -46.27 -40.75 61.83
C MET A 1 -47.52 -40.08 61.31
N ASN A 2 -47.79 -38.84 61.72
CA ASN A 2 -48.99 -38.12 61.33
C ASN A 2 -48.82 -37.49 59.94
N LEU A 3 -49.90 -37.44 59.17
CA LEU A 3 -49.90 -36.96 57.77
C LEU A 3 -49.49 -35.48 57.67
N ASP A 4 -49.75 -34.69 58.72
CA ASP A 4 -49.40 -33.27 58.78
C ASP A 4 -47.90 -33.04 59.06
N GLU A 5 -47.24 -33.95 59.79
CA GLU A 5 -45.79 -33.91 60.00
C GLU A 5 -45.04 -34.19 58.70
N LEU A 6 -45.55 -35.13 57.89
CA LEU A 6 -44.99 -35.41 56.56
C LEU A 6 -45.14 -34.22 55.59
N LYS A 7 -46.27 -33.50 55.64
CA LYS A 7 -46.48 -32.29 54.83
C LYS A 7 -45.54 -31.15 55.23
N ARG A 8 -45.33 -30.92 56.53
CA ARG A 8 -44.37 -29.91 57.02
C ARG A 8 -42.94 -30.26 56.62
N ALA A 9 -42.52 -31.51 56.83
CA ALA A 9 -41.20 -31.97 56.42
C ALA A 9 -40.97 -31.85 54.89
N ALA A 10 -42.00 -32.11 54.08
CA ALA A 10 -41.94 -31.90 52.64
C ALA A 10 -41.82 -30.42 52.25
N GLN A 11 -42.55 -29.53 52.93
CA GLN A 11 -42.46 -28.08 52.71
C GLN A 11 -41.09 -27.52 53.12
N GLU A 12 -40.52 -27.97 54.24
CA GLU A 12 -39.19 -27.59 54.69
C GLU A 12 -38.10 -28.06 53.72
N ARG A 13 -38.20 -29.30 53.21
CA ARG A 13 -37.29 -29.80 52.17
C ARG A 13 -37.39 -28.99 50.87
N ALA A 14 -38.60 -28.62 50.46
CA ALA A 14 -38.80 -27.79 49.27
C ALA A 14 -38.28 -26.35 49.47
N ALA A 15 -38.41 -25.79 50.68
CA ALA A 15 -37.84 -24.49 51.03
C ALA A 15 -36.31 -24.52 51.01
N ALA A 16 -35.70 -25.53 51.64
CA ALA A 16 -34.25 -25.73 51.63
C ALA A 16 -33.69 -25.89 50.19
N GLN A 17 -34.38 -26.64 49.33
CA GLN A 17 -34.00 -26.79 47.92
C GLN A 17 -34.07 -25.44 47.16
N ARG A 18 -35.08 -24.61 47.43
CA ARG A 18 -35.18 -23.27 46.81
C ARG A 18 -34.08 -22.33 47.29
N GLU A 19 -33.73 -22.38 48.57
CA GLU A 19 -32.61 -21.59 49.11
C GLU A 19 -31.27 -22.04 48.54
N GLU A 20 -31.05 -23.34 48.37
CA GLU A 20 -29.84 -23.88 47.74
C GLU A 20 -29.73 -23.44 46.28
N LEU A 21 -30.84 -23.48 45.52
CA LEU A 21 -30.87 -22.97 44.15
C LEU A 21 -30.63 -21.46 44.09
N ALA A 22 -31.20 -20.69 45.02
CA ALA A 22 -30.97 -19.24 45.10
C ALA A 22 -29.50 -18.92 45.42
N ARG A 23 -28.86 -19.69 46.31
CA ARG A 23 -27.42 -19.56 46.59
C ARG A 23 -26.57 -19.87 45.36
N LYS A 24 -26.85 -20.98 44.66
CA LYS A 24 -26.15 -21.34 43.41
C LYS A 24 -26.33 -20.30 42.31
N MET A 25 -27.50 -19.69 42.20
CA MET A 25 -27.76 -18.61 41.23
C MET A 25 -27.00 -17.33 41.59
N LYS A 26 -26.92 -17.00 42.88
CA LYS A 26 -26.15 -15.85 43.36
C LYS A 26 -24.64 -16.05 43.14
N GLU A 27 -24.11 -17.22 43.47
CA GLU A 27 -22.70 -17.57 43.24
C GLU A 27 -22.34 -17.46 41.75
N ARG A 28 -23.16 -17.99 40.85
CA ARG A 28 -22.96 -17.83 39.40
C ARG A 28 -23.07 -16.38 38.92
N ALA A 29 -23.91 -15.56 39.55
CA ALA A 29 -24.01 -14.13 39.23
C ALA A 29 -22.74 -13.38 39.68
N ASP A 30 -22.25 -13.70 40.87
CA ASP A 30 -21.02 -13.12 41.42
C ASP A 30 -19.81 -13.54 40.57
N GLU A 31 -19.71 -14.82 40.17
CA GLU A 31 -18.69 -15.33 39.24
C GLU A 31 -18.71 -14.61 37.88
N ARG A 32 -19.90 -14.42 37.30
CA ARG A 32 -20.04 -13.67 36.04
C ARG A 32 -19.61 -12.22 36.21
N SER A 33 -20.00 -11.56 37.30
CA SER A 33 -19.61 -10.18 37.58
C SER A 33 -18.10 -10.03 37.77
N ALA A 34 -17.46 -11.00 38.44
CA ALA A 34 -16.02 -11.04 38.62
C ALA A 34 -15.30 -11.26 37.27
N ALA A 35 -15.79 -12.19 36.45
CA ALA A 35 -15.24 -12.44 35.12
C ALA A 35 -15.35 -11.22 34.20
N GLU A 36 -16.48 -10.49 34.25
CA GLU A 36 -16.67 -9.23 33.54
C GLU A 36 -15.72 -8.14 34.03
N ALA A 37 -15.54 -8.01 35.34
CA ALA A 37 -14.60 -7.05 35.92
C ALA A 37 -13.15 -7.35 35.49
N GLU A 38 -12.74 -8.62 35.45
CA GLU A 38 -11.44 -9.01 34.92
C GLU A 38 -11.31 -8.74 33.42
N ALA A 39 -12.35 -9.03 32.63
CA ALA A 39 -12.36 -8.74 31.20
C ALA A 39 -12.19 -7.23 30.95
N GLN A 40 -12.88 -6.39 31.72
CA GLN A 40 -12.75 -4.94 31.66
C GLN A 40 -11.34 -4.48 32.07
N ARG A 41 -10.73 -5.09 33.10
CA ARG A 41 -9.33 -4.79 33.46
C ARG A 41 -8.36 -5.12 32.32
N ARG A 42 -8.48 -6.30 31.72
CA ARG A 42 -7.67 -6.69 30.54
C ARG A 42 -7.89 -5.75 29.35
N GLN A 43 -9.13 -5.30 29.12
CA GLN A 43 -9.44 -4.32 28.09
C GLN A 43 -8.81 -2.96 28.37
N LYS A 44 -8.84 -2.48 29.62
CA LYS A 44 -8.18 -1.23 30.02
C LYS A 44 -6.67 -1.31 29.84
N GLU A 45 -6.04 -2.40 30.28
CA GLU A 45 -4.60 -2.62 30.08
C GLU A 45 -4.21 -2.62 28.60
N ARG A 46 -5.00 -3.29 27.74
CA ARG A 46 -4.80 -3.25 26.29
C ARG A 46 -4.98 -1.85 25.71
N ALA A 47 -6.01 -1.12 26.16
CA ALA A 47 -6.27 0.24 25.71
C ALA A 47 -5.14 1.20 26.15
N GLU A 48 -4.64 1.07 27.37
CA GLU A 48 -3.50 1.83 27.87
C GLU A 48 -2.22 1.52 27.09
N TRP A 49 -1.96 0.25 26.76
CA TRP A 49 -0.84 -0.14 25.92
C TRP A 49 -0.94 0.48 24.52
N LEU A 50 -2.12 0.42 23.89
CA LEU A 50 -2.37 1.05 22.59
C LEU A 50 -2.24 2.58 22.65
N ALA A 51 -2.68 3.21 23.74
CA ALA A 51 -2.53 4.65 23.94
C ALA A 51 -1.05 5.05 24.07
N ARG A 52 -0.24 4.25 24.78
CA ARG A 52 1.21 4.46 24.88
C ARG A 52 1.90 4.31 23.52
N GLU A 53 1.53 3.30 22.73
CA GLU A 53 2.08 3.15 21.36
C GLU A 53 1.68 4.33 20.47
N ARG A 54 0.42 4.77 20.51
CA ARG A 54 -0.02 5.97 19.79
C ARG A 54 0.77 7.21 20.21
N ALA A 55 1.00 7.42 21.50
CA ALA A 55 1.82 8.54 21.98
C ALA A 55 3.24 8.50 21.40
N LYS A 56 3.91 7.33 21.43
CA LYS A 56 5.24 7.16 20.82
C LYS A 56 5.25 7.48 19.33
N THR A 57 4.23 7.05 18.58
CA THR A 57 4.14 7.36 17.15
C THR A 57 3.94 8.85 16.90
N GLN A 58 3.15 9.53 17.75
CA GLN A 58 2.94 10.97 17.67
C GLN A 58 4.21 11.74 18.00
N ASP A 59 4.97 11.33 19.00
CA ASP A 59 6.25 11.94 19.36
C ASP A 59 7.28 11.81 18.23
N LYS A 60 7.38 10.61 17.64
CA LYS A 60 8.22 10.38 16.46
C LYS A 60 7.78 11.27 15.29
N ALA A 61 6.48 11.36 15.01
CA ALA A 61 5.96 12.21 13.94
C ALA A 61 6.20 13.70 14.21
N ALA A 62 6.07 14.14 15.47
CA ALA A 62 6.35 15.52 15.88
C ALA A 62 7.85 15.84 15.72
N GLN A 63 8.73 14.90 16.06
CA GLN A 63 10.18 15.05 15.87
C GLN A 63 10.53 15.19 14.38
N VAL A 64 10.01 14.32 13.52
CA VAL A 64 10.21 14.40 12.07
C VAL A 64 9.72 15.74 11.50
N ARG A 65 8.57 16.24 11.99
CA ARG A 65 8.07 17.57 11.59
C ARG A 65 9.00 18.70 12.01
N LYS A 66 9.50 18.69 13.25
CA LYS A 66 10.47 19.68 13.74
C LYS A 66 11.77 19.64 12.93
N ASP A 67 12.29 18.46 12.64
CA ASP A 67 13.51 18.29 11.84
C ASP A 67 13.30 18.79 10.40
N ALA A 68 12.14 18.51 9.80
CA ALA A 68 11.80 19.02 8.47
C ALA A 68 11.66 20.55 8.44
N GLU A 69 11.07 21.16 9.47
CA GLU A 69 11.00 22.62 9.62
C GLU A 69 12.39 23.23 9.81
N ALA A 70 13.23 22.66 10.67
CA ALA A 70 14.60 23.09 10.87
C ALA A 70 15.40 23.03 9.56
N GLN A 71 15.25 21.96 8.77
CA GLN A 71 15.87 21.86 7.45
C GLN A 71 15.35 22.92 6.47
N ARG A 72 14.05 23.24 6.50
CA ARG A 72 13.48 24.32 5.67
C ARG A 72 14.04 25.68 6.07
N HIS A 73 14.17 25.95 7.36
CA HIS A 73 14.78 27.17 7.88
C HIS A 73 16.27 27.26 7.50
N ALA A 74 17.03 26.18 7.65
CA ALA A 74 18.42 26.11 7.22
C ALA A 74 18.58 26.34 5.70
N LYS A 75 17.73 25.72 4.87
CA LYS A 75 17.71 25.95 3.41
C LYS A 75 17.38 27.40 3.06
N ARG A 76 16.43 28.03 3.75
CA ARG A 76 16.09 29.44 3.56
C ARG A 76 17.23 30.36 3.98
N ALA A 77 17.88 30.09 5.11
CA ALA A 77 19.03 30.84 5.59
C ALA A 77 20.22 30.71 4.63
N ALA A 78 20.52 29.49 4.15
CA ALA A 78 21.56 29.25 3.16
C ALA A 78 21.28 29.98 1.83
N ALA A 79 20.02 29.96 1.36
CA ALA A 79 19.62 30.71 0.16
C ALA A 79 19.75 32.23 0.36
N ALA A 80 19.39 32.76 1.54
CA ALA A 80 19.55 34.17 1.87
C ALA A 80 21.03 34.57 1.94
N ALA A 81 21.88 33.75 2.56
CA ALA A 81 23.33 33.96 2.61
C ALA A 81 23.96 33.92 1.20
N ALA A 82 23.54 32.98 0.35
CA ALA A 82 23.97 32.91 -1.05
C ALA A 82 23.53 34.15 -1.85
N ALA A 83 22.31 34.65 -1.61
CA ALA A 83 21.81 35.88 -2.24
C ALA A 83 22.60 37.12 -1.78
N GLN A 84 22.93 37.22 -0.48
CA GLN A 84 23.78 38.29 0.05
C GLN A 84 25.19 38.23 -0.54
N LYS A 85 25.79 37.03 -0.62
CA LYS A 85 27.09 36.84 -1.27
C LYS A 85 27.06 37.26 -2.74
N ALA A 86 26.04 36.84 -3.48
CA ALA A 86 25.85 37.25 -4.88
C ALA A 86 25.65 38.77 -5.03
N ALA A 87 24.97 39.42 -4.08
CA ALA A 87 24.82 40.88 -4.05
C ALA A 87 26.15 41.59 -3.77
N VAL A 88 26.95 41.09 -2.82
CA VAL A 88 28.30 41.60 -2.54
C VAL A 88 29.24 41.40 -3.73
N ASP A 89 29.22 40.24 -4.39
CA ASP A 89 30.00 39.98 -5.60
C ASP A 89 29.58 40.88 -6.77
N LYS A 90 28.29 41.22 -6.85
CA LYS A 90 27.78 42.20 -7.83
C LYS A 90 28.22 43.63 -7.49
N ALA A 91 28.19 44.00 -6.21
CA ALA A 91 28.60 45.32 -5.72
C ALA A 91 30.13 45.54 -5.79
N LYS A 92 30.92 44.49 -5.58
CA LYS A 92 32.38 44.48 -5.79
C LYS A 92 32.79 44.61 -7.26
N GLY A 93 31.82 44.67 -8.17
CA GLY A 93 32.08 44.74 -9.60
C GLY A 93 32.69 43.44 -10.07
N ARG A 94 31.85 42.47 -10.44
CA ARG A 94 32.31 41.45 -11.39
C ARG A 94 32.78 42.22 -12.62
N GLU A 95 34.09 42.28 -12.83
CA GLU A 95 34.64 42.44 -14.17
C GLU A 95 33.88 41.44 -15.02
N GLN A 96 33.10 41.97 -15.96
CA GLN A 96 32.52 41.17 -17.01
C GLN A 96 33.71 40.65 -17.81
N ARG A 97 34.32 39.55 -17.35
CA ARG A 97 35.26 38.82 -18.19
C ARG A 97 34.49 38.60 -19.50
N PRO A 98 34.99 39.11 -20.63
CA PRO A 98 34.29 39.01 -21.89
C PRO A 98 33.92 37.54 -22.07
N ARG A 99 32.61 37.27 -22.19
CA ARG A 99 32.11 35.91 -22.36
C ARG A 99 32.88 35.31 -23.53
N THR A 100 33.46 34.13 -23.30
CA THR A 100 34.28 33.51 -24.33
C THR A 100 33.43 33.33 -25.60
N PRO A 101 34.00 33.52 -26.80
CA PRO A 101 33.25 33.37 -28.05
C PRO A 101 32.63 31.96 -28.19
N ALA A 102 33.18 30.96 -27.51
CA ALA A 102 32.61 29.62 -27.40
C ALA A 102 31.22 29.60 -26.70
N PHE A 103 31.01 30.46 -25.70
CA PHE A 103 29.74 30.53 -24.98
C PHE A 103 28.64 31.20 -25.82
N GLU A 104 28.98 32.27 -26.54
CA GLU A 104 28.05 32.91 -27.49
C GLU A 104 27.69 31.95 -28.64
N LYS A 105 28.66 31.19 -29.15
CA LYS A 105 28.43 30.16 -30.17
C LYS A 105 27.52 29.03 -29.68
N ALA A 106 27.75 28.52 -28.46
CA ALA A 106 26.89 27.50 -27.86
C ALA A 106 25.46 28.01 -27.61
N LYS A 107 25.30 29.29 -27.27
CA LYS A 107 23.99 29.92 -27.09
C LYS A 107 23.25 30.10 -28.42
N ALA A 108 23.97 30.51 -29.47
CA ALA A 108 23.41 30.58 -30.82
C ALA A 108 22.99 29.18 -31.31
N ASP A 109 23.81 28.16 -31.11
CA ASP A 109 23.50 26.77 -31.46
C ASP A 109 22.30 26.24 -30.68
N ALA A 110 22.18 26.56 -29.38
CA ALA A 110 21.03 26.18 -28.57
C ALA A 110 19.74 26.91 -29.01
N ALA A 111 19.83 28.18 -29.39
CA ALA A 111 18.70 28.94 -29.93
C ALA A 111 18.25 28.37 -31.28
N LEU A 112 19.20 27.99 -32.14
CA LEU A 112 18.95 27.41 -33.44
C LEU A 112 18.34 26.01 -33.33
N LYS A 113 18.85 25.16 -32.42
CA LYS A 113 18.23 23.86 -32.07
C LYS A 113 16.82 24.02 -31.51
N ARG A 114 16.57 25.06 -30.70
CA ARG A 114 15.24 25.36 -30.15
C ARG A 114 14.26 25.90 -31.21
N ALA A 115 14.77 26.59 -32.23
CA ALA A 115 13.99 27.07 -33.37
C ALA A 115 13.67 25.94 -34.37
N GLN A 116 14.57 24.96 -34.53
CA GLN A 116 14.38 23.79 -35.39
C GLN A 116 13.39 22.77 -34.81
N LEU A 117 13.18 22.75 -33.49
CA LEU A 117 12.12 21.96 -32.87
C LEU A 117 10.78 22.64 -33.12
N ALA A 118 10.02 22.12 -34.09
CA ALA A 118 8.64 22.52 -34.34
C ALA A 118 7.83 22.42 -33.04
N ARG A 119 7.41 23.57 -32.51
CA ARG A 119 6.50 23.61 -31.37
C ARG A 119 5.14 23.10 -31.86
N PRO A 120 4.48 22.14 -31.18
CA PRO A 120 3.10 21.84 -31.48
C PRO A 120 2.28 23.12 -31.26
N SER A 121 1.68 23.64 -32.32
CA SER A 121 0.92 24.91 -32.35
C SER A 121 -0.45 24.79 -31.66
N GLY A 122 -0.52 24.14 -30.50
CA GLY A 122 -1.76 23.82 -29.79
C GLY A 122 -1.82 24.29 -28.33
N ASP A 123 -0.70 24.67 -27.72
CA ASP A 123 -0.69 25.09 -26.31
C ASP A 123 -0.90 26.60 -26.15
N ALA A 124 -2.12 27.04 -26.50
CA ALA A 124 -2.66 28.21 -25.83
C ALA A 124 -2.75 27.89 -24.33
N ALA A 125 -2.18 28.75 -23.48
CA ALA A 125 -2.18 28.53 -22.04
C ALA A 125 -3.61 28.29 -21.53
N LEU A 126 -3.84 27.16 -20.86
CA LEU A 126 -5.14 26.85 -20.23
C LEU A 126 -5.52 27.97 -19.26
N THR A 127 -6.74 28.46 -19.40
CA THR A 127 -7.31 29.41 -18.44
C THR A 127 -7.38 28.78 -17.05
N ARG A 128 -7.52 29.60 -16.01
CA ARG A 128 -7.62 29.11 -14.62
C ARG A 128 -8.78 28.12 -14.45
N GLU A 129 -9.89 28.35 -15.14
CA GLU A 129 -11.07 27.48 -15.09
C GLU A 129 -10.83 26.16 -15.85
N GLU A 130 -10.21 26.20 -17.02
CA GLU A 130 -9.84 24.99 -17.75
C GLU A 130 -8.82 24.13 -17.00
N LYS A 131 -7.91 24.75 -16.24
CA LYS A 131 -7.00 24.01 -15.33
C LYS A 131 -7.76 23.30 -14.21
N ARG A 132 -8.81 23.93 -13.65
CA ARG A 132 -9.67 23.34 -12.63
C ARG A 132 -10.46 22.16 -13.19
N GLN A 133 -11.05 22.33 -14.37
CA GLN A 133 -11.75 21.25 -15.08
C GLN A 133 -10.81 20.10 -15.47
N LYS A 134 -9.56 20.39 -15.88
CA LYS A 134 -8.56 19.36 -16.16
C LYS A 134 -8.18 18.54 -14.91
N ARG A 135 -8.19 19.14 -13.72
CA ARG A 135 -7.97 18.42 -12.44
C ARG A 135 -9.15 17.52 -12.09
N LEU A 136 -10.38 18.05 -12.19
CA LEU A 136 -11.60 17.27 -11.99
C LEU A 136 -11.72 16.09 -12.97
N ALA A 137 -11.44 16.32 -14.25
CA ALA A 137 -11.44 15.27 -15.27
C ALA A 137 -10.39 14.18 -14.97
N LYS A 138 -9.23 14.57 -14.44
CA LYS A 138 -8.18 13.63 -14.01
C LYS A 138 -8.60 12.82 -12.77
N GLU A 139 -9.26 13.43 -11.80
CA GLU A 139 -9.83 12.70 -10.64
C GLU A 139 -10.91 11.70 -11.05
N LEU A 140 -11.71 12.05 -12.06
CA LEU A 140 -12.80 11.20 -12.56
C LEU A 140 -12.35 10.18 -13.62
N GLY A 141 -11.07 10.16 -14.01
CA GLY A 141 -10.55 9.26 -15.04
C GLY A 141 -11.06 9.55 -16.46
N VAL A 142 -11.65 10.73 -16.70
CA VAL A 142 -12.24 11.13 -17.98
C VAL A 142 -11.26 12.03 -18.76
N PRO A 143 -11.06 11.85 -20.07
CA PRO A 143 -10.18 12.73 -20.85
C PRO A 143 -10.73 14.16 -20.91
N PHE A 144 -9.92 15.13 -20.48
CA PHE A 144 -10.25 16.55 -20.54
C PHE A 144 -10.34 17.03 -21.99
N LYS A 145 -11.55 17.33 -22.46
CA LYS A 145 -11.80 18.02 -23.75
C LYS A 145 -12.07 19.50 -23.47
N ARG A 146 -11.23 20.39 -24.03
CA ARG A 146 -11.54 21.83 -24.06
C ARG A 146 -12.86 22.02 -24.80
N GLN A 147 -13.87 22.61 -24.15
CA GLN A 147 -15.11 22.97 -24.82
C GLN A 147 -14.85 24.20 -25.70
N SER A 148 -14.57 23.95 -26.99
CA SER A 148 -14.68 24.98 -28.03
C SER A 148 -16.15 25.28 -28.22
N THR A 149 -16.56 26.54 -28.08
CA THR A 149 -17.90 26.96 -28.48
C THR A 149 -18.03 26.79 -30.01
N PRO A 150 -19.14 26.21 -30.52
CA PRO A 150 -19.30 25.99 -31.96
C PRO A 150 -19.83 27.26 -32.63
N LYS A 151 -19.14 27.71 -33.68
CA LYS A 151 -19.70 28.59 -34.71
C LYS A 151 -20.32 27.71 -35.79
N ALA A 152 -21.51 28.09 -36.26
CA ALA A 152 -22.42 27.33 -37.11
C ALA A 152 -21.85 26.85 -38.48
N ALA A 153 -22.48 25.78 -39.00
CA ALA A 153 -22.17 24.91 -40.16
C ALA A 153 -22.44 25.59 -41.56
N PRO A 154 -22.37 24.94 -42.78
CA PRO A 154 -22.53 23.50 -43.08
C PRO A 154 -21.75 22.85 -44.27
N SER A 155 -21.95 21.52 -44.35
CA SER A 155 -21.95 20.56 -45.49
C SER A 155 -20.73 20.35 -46.39
N ALA A 156 -20.26 19.08 -46.50
CA ALA A 156 -20.45 18.26 -47.71
C ALA A 156 -19.81 16.85 -47.56
N SER A 157 -20.45 15.91 -48.24
CA SER A 157 -20.26 14.45 -48.36
C SER A 157 -18.86 13.93 -48.76
N ARG A 158 -18.45 12.78 -48.21
CA ARG A 158 -17.67 11.75 -48.94
C ARG A 158 -17.75 10.33 -48.30
N ALA A 159 -17.70 9.34 -49.19
CA ALA A 159 -18.04 7.91 -49.10
C ALA A 159 -17.26 7.01 -48.11
N PRO A 160 -17.68 5.75 -47.88
CA PRO A 160 -17.03 4.81 -46.96
C PRO A 160 -15.93 4.00 -47.66
N SER A 161 -14.72 3.97 -47.09
CA SER A 161 -13.65 3.05 -47.52
C SER A 161 -12.81 2.57 -46.34
N ALA A 162 -12.76 1.24 -46.19
CA ALA A 162 -11.71 0.39 -45.61
C ALA A 162 -11.06 0.80 -44.27
N GLY A 163 -11.19 -0.08 -43.27
CA GLY A 163 -10.58 0.08 -41.95
C GLY A 163 -9.04 0.06 -41.97
N PRO A 164 -8.37 0.78 -41.04
CA PRO A 164 -6.92 0.76 -40.94
C PRO A 164 -6.43 -0.40 -40.06
N SER A 165 -5.49 -1.18 -40.59
CA SER A 165 -4.57 -2.02 -39.83
C SER A 165 -3.76 -1.18 -38.84
N GLU A 166 -3.67 -1.60 -37.59
CA GLU A 166 -2.90 -0.91 -36.55
C GLU A 166 -1.42 -0.75 -36.93
N PRO A 167 -0.82 0.45 -36.83
CA PRO A 167 0.62 0.62 -36.97
C PRO A 167 1.36 0.05 -35.75
N PRO A 168 2.60 -0.47 -35.91
CA PRO A 168 3.36 -1.03 -34.81
C PRO A 168 3.63 0.03 -33.73
N ARG A 169 3.30 -0.31 -32.49
CA ARG A 169 3.53 0.53 -31.31
C ARG A 169 5.02 0.88 -31.23
N ARG A 170 5.33 2.17 -31.19
CA ARG A 170 6.70 2.65 -30.96
C ARG A 170 7.11 2.27 -29.54
N LYS A 171 8.11 1.40 -29.42
CA LYS A 171 8.69 1.00 -28.12
C LYS A 171 9.09 2.23 -27.32
N THR A 172 8.72 2.24 -26.04
CA THR A 172 9.10 3.31 -25.12
C THR A 172 10.59 3.23 -24.77
N ALA A 173 11.22 4.33 -24.33
CA ALA A 173 12.63 4.34 -23.93
C ALA A 173 12.95 3.31 -22.83
N ARG A 174 11.97 2.98 -21.98
CA ARG A 174 12.07 1.95 -20.95
C ARG A 174 12.09 0.53 -21.52
N GLU A 175 11.28 0.25 -22.53
CA GLU A 175 11.29 -1.07 -23.21
C GLU A 175 12.59 -1.29 -23.98
N ALA A 176 13.13 -0.26 -24.63
CA ALA A 176 14.40 -0.36 -25.31
C ALA A 176 15.57 -0.66 -24.34
N PHE A 177 15.52 -0.09 -23.13
CA PHE A 177 16.51 -0.36 -22.08
C PHE A 177 16.44 -1.80 -21.58
N LEU A 178 15.23 -2.30 -21.29
CA LEU A 178 15.02 -3.68 -20.81
C LEU A 178 15.45 -4.72 -21.86
N GLU A 179 15.16 -4.47 -23.13
CA GLU A 179 15.55 -5.38 -24.23
C GLU A 179 17.08 -5.40 -24.44
N GLN A 180 17.76 -4.26 -24.24
CA GLN A 180 19.21 -4.18 -24.31
C GLN A 180 19.90 -4.91 -23.14
N GLU A 181 19.34 -4.82 -21.94
CA GLU A 181 19.88 -5.51 -20.76
C GLU A 181 19.72 -7.03 -20.87
N ALA A 182 18.55 -7.51 -21.32
CA ALA A 182 18.29 -8.93 -21.56
C ALA A 182 19.26 -9.53 -22.59
N ARG A 183 19.58 -8.76 -23.65
CA ARG A 183 20.56 -9.19 -24.66
C ARG A 183 21.99 -9.26 -24.11
N ARG A 184 22.34 -8.40 -23.14
CA ARG A 184 23.66 -8.41 -22.49
C ARG A 184 23.81 -9.62 -21.57
N LYS A 185 22.79 -9.98 -20.79
CA LYS A 185 22.81 -11.18 -19.94
C LYS A 185 22.91 -12.48 -20.76
N ARG A 186 22.24 -12.55 -21.91
CA ARG A 186 22.30 -13.72 -22.80
C ARG A 186 23.64 -13.92 -23.52
N ALA A 187 24.48 -12.88 -23.57
CA ALA A 187 25.76 -12.90 -24.28
C ALA A 187 26.98 -13.14 -23.36
N ALA A 188 26.77 -13.29 -22.05
CA ALA A 188 27.85 -13.62 -21.12
C ALA A 188 28.07 -15.15 -21.11
N PRO A 189 29.25 -15.67 -21.48
CA PRO A 189 29.59 -17.08 -21.30
C PRO A 189 29.83 -17.34 -19.80
N SER A 190 29.19 -18.39 -19.28
CA SER A 190 29.41 -18.95 -17.95
C SER A 190 30.79 -19.60 -17.94
N ASP A 191 31.72 -19.06 -17.17
CA ASP A 191 33.08 -19.58 -17.01
C ASP A 191 33.17 -20.15 -15.58
N ASP A 192 32.75 -21.41 -15.42
CA ASP A 192 32.87 -22.16 -14.17
C ASP A 192 33.60 -23.47 -14.47
N GLU A 193 34.93 -23.40 -14.48
CA GLU A 193 35.82 -24.55 -14.50
C GLU A 193 36.86 -24.38 -13.39
N TYR A 194 36.54 -24.81 -12.16
CA TYR A 194 37.53 -25.19 -11.15
C TYR A 194 36.99 -26.34 -10.29
N ASP A 195 37.42 -27.53 -10.70
CA ASP A 195 37.40 -28.78 -9.97
C ASP A 195 38.35 -28.71 -8.76
N THR A 196 37.80 -28.92 -7.56
CA THR A 196 38.55 -29.29 -6.35
C THR A 196 37.79 -30.45 -5.70
N ALA A 197 38.15 -31.66 -6.13
CA ALA A 197 37.79 -32.89 -5.45
C ALA A 197 38.53 -32.95 -4.11
N SER A 198 37.79 -32.79 -3.01
CA SER A 198 38.28 -33.06 -1.65
C SER A 198 37.55 -34.27 -1.10
N ASP A 199 38.30 -35.36 -1.01
CA ASP A 199 37.97 -36.69 -0.50
C ASP A 199 37.94 -36.68 1.05
N GLU A 200 36.77 -36.45 1.64
CA GLU A 200 36.49 -36.69 3.08
C GLU A 200 35.06 -37.28 3.22
N GLU A 201 34.84 -38.48 2.70
CA GLU A 201 33.61 -39.26 2.91
C GLU A 201 33.68 -40.05 4.22
N SER A 202 32.94 -39.62 5.28
CA SER A 202 32.25 -40.56 6.20
C SER A 202 31.34 -39.88 7.24
N ASP A 203 31.58 -38.61 7.61
CA ASP A 203 30.80 -37.95 8.69
C ASP A 203 29.79 -36.89 8.19
N GLN A 204 29.88 -36.49 6.93
CA GLN A 204 29.04 -35.45 6.31
C GLN A 204 27.56 -35.88 6.15
N ASP A 205 27.31 -37.18 5.96
CA ASP A 205 25.97 -37.71 5.64
C ASP A 205 25.04 -37.73 6.85
N THR A 206 25.56 -38.07 8.03
CA THR A 206 24.78 -38.05 9.28
C THR A 206 24.38 -36.63 9.65
N TYR A 207 25.30 -35.68 9.46
CA TYR A 207 25.06 -34.27 9.73
C TYR A 207 24.09 -33.64 8.71
N SER A 208 24.14 -34.07 7.46
CA SER A 208 23.21 -33.64 6.42
C SER A 208 21.80 -34.18 6.66
N ALA A 209 21.67 -35.44 7.08
CA ALA A 209 20.40 -36.06 7.44
C ALA A 209 19.74 -35.39 8.67
N MET A 210 20.49 -35.15 9.75
CA MET A 210 19.97 -34.43 10.93
C MET A 210 19.55 -33.00 10.58
N ARG A 211 20.32 -32.33 9.72
CA ARG A 211 19.94 -31.00 9.27
C ARG A 211 18.65 -31.04 8.44
N ASP A 212 18.49 -32.00 7.53
CA ASP A 212 17.25 -32.12 6.75
C ASP A 212 16.06 -32.47 7.63
N GLU A 213 16.25 -33.28 8.68
CA GLU A 213 15.25 -33.55 9.70
C GLU A 213 14.77 -32.27 10.39
N ILE A 214 15.69 -31.37 10.77
CA ILE A 214 15.32 -30.04 11.32
C ILE A 214 14.43 -29.26 10.36
N TRP A 215 14.72 -29.28 9.06
CA TRP A 215 13.88 -28.60 8.06
C TRP A 215 12.49 -29.25 7.95
N THR A 216 12.43 -30.59 8.00
CA THR A 216 11.15 -31.31 7.95
C THR A 216 10.28 -31.06 9.19
N LEU A 217 10.87 -30.86 10.37
CA LEU A 217 10.13 -30.48 11.59
C LEU A 217 9.37 -29.16 11.42
N PHE A 218 9.91 -28.21 10.64
CA PHE A 218 9.24 -26.96 10.29
C PHE A 218 8.37 -27.05 9.03
N GLY A 219 8.17 -28.26 8.49
CA GLY A 219 7.40 -28.51 7.27
C GLY A 219 8.05 -27.96 6.00
N LYS A 220 9.37 -27.70 6.04
CA LYS A 220 10.13 -27.09 4.95
C LYS A 220 11.07 -28.11 4.32
N LYS A 221 11.28 -28.02 3.00
CA LYS A 221 12.24 -28.86 2.29
C LYS A 221 13.48 -28.05 1.94
N ARG A 222 14.62 -28.38 2.54
CA ARG A 222 15.89 -27.66 2.30
C ARG A 222 16.19 -27.48 0.81
N GLN A 223 16.09 -28.56 0.04
CA GLN A 223 16.41 -28.54 -1.39
C GLN A 223 15.58 -27.50 -2.15
N GLN A 224 14.30 -27.36 -1.80
CA GLN A 224 13.40 -26.39 -2.42
C GLN A 224 13.70 -24.93 -2.02
N TYR A 225 14.27 -24.72 -0.83
CA TYR A 225 14.72 -23.39 -0.40
C TYR A 225 16.05 -22.99 -1.05
N LEU A 226 16.98 -23.95 -1.19
CA LEU A 226 18.28 -23.73 -1.83
C LEU A 226 18.15 -23.53 -3.34
N SER A 227 17.23 -24.25 -3.98
CA SER A 227 16.97 -24.13 -5.41
C SER A 227 16.08 -22.94 -5.78
N ARG A 228 15.65 -22.15 -4.79
CA ARG A 228 14.78 -20.99 -5.05
C ARG A 228 15.67 -19.85 -5.51
N ASP A 229 15.52 -19.45 -6.76
CA ASP A 229 16.02 -18.16 -7.22
C ASP A 229 15.27 -17.08 -6.44
N VAL A 230 15.90 -16.59 -5.37
CA VAL A 230 15.41 -15.46 -4.60
C VAL A 230 15.78 -14.22 -5.41
N ASP A 231 14.94 -13.90 -6.38
CA ASP A 231 14.95 -12.59 -7.02
C ASP A 231 14.73 -11.55 -5.92
N SER A 232 15.73 -10.68 -5.75
CA SER A 232 15.93 -9.63 -4.75
C SER A 232 14.77 -9.32 -3.80
N ASP A 233 15.03 -9.37 -2.48
CA ASP A 233 14.13 -8.90 -1.41
C ASP A 233 13.71 -7.40 -1.54
N ASP A 234 14.22 -6.68 -2.55
CA ASP A 234 13.95 -5.27 -2.82
C ASP A 234 12.50 -4.97 -3.27
N ASP A 235 11.73 -5.96 -3.73
CA ASP A 235 10.33 -5.77 -4.17
C ASP A 235 9.29 -6.31 -3.18
N MET A 236 9.72 -6.77 -2.00
CA MET A 236 8.83 -7.26 -0.94
C MET A 236 8.19 -6.16 -0.09
N GLU A 237 8.48 -4.89 -0.36
CA GLU A 237 7.85 -3.77 0.33
C GLU A 237 6.61 -3.24 -0.41
N ALA A 238 5.45 -3.30 0.25
CA ALA A 238 4.24 -2.67 -0.26
C ALA A 238 4.29 -1.14 -0.06
N GLY A 239 4.06 -0.38 -1.13
CA GLY A 239 3.93 1.07 -1.04
C GLY A 239 2.67 1.48 -0.26
N ALA A 240 2.68 2.67 0.32
CA ALA A 240 1.52 3.19 1.07
C ALA A 240 0.22 3.28 0.22
N SER A 241 0.34 3.50 -1.09
CA SER A 241 -0.79 3.47 -2.01
C SER A 241 -1.33 2.06 -2.24
N ASP A 242 -0.47 1.05 -2.24
CA ASP A 242 -0.86 -0.33 -2.49
C ASP A 242 -1.63 -0.88 -1.30
N VAL A 243 -1.17 -0.56 -0.08
CA VAL A 243 -1.89 -0.84 1.17
C VAL A 243 -3.28 -0.21 1.16
N LEU A 244 -3.39 1.09 0.84
CA LEU A 244 -4.68 1.78 0.82
C LEU A 244 -5.67 1.17 -0.21
N ASN A 245 -5.16 0.80 -1.39
CA ASN A 245 -5.99 0.17 -2.41
C ASN A 245 -6.48 -1.22 -1.98
N GLU A 246 -5.63 -1.98 -1.30
CA GLU A 246 -5.98 -3.31 -0.78
C GLU A 246 -6.99 -3.22 0.36
N GLU A 247 -6.85 -2.24 1.26
CA GLU A 247 -7.83 -1.97 2.32
C GLU A 247 -9.20 -1.61 1.74
N GLN A 248 -9.25 -0.75 0.72
CA GLN A 248 -10.50 -0.40 0.04
C GLN A 248 -11.14 -1.61 -0.63
N ARG A 249 -10.35 -2.45 -1.30
CA ARG A 249 -10.84 -3.69 -1.92
C ARG A 249 -11.37 -4.66 -0.86
N SER A 250 -10.63 -4.86 0.22
CA SER A 250 -11.01 -5.72 1.33
C SER A 250 -12.32 -5.26 1.97
N ALA A 251 -12.50 -3.96 2.19
CA ALA A 251 -13.73 -3.40 2.71
C ALA A 251 -14.94 -3.63 1.78
N LEU A 252 -14.74 -3.53 0.47
CA LEU A 252 -15.79 -3.81 -0.52
C LEU A 252 -16.16 -5.30 -0.54
N TYR A 253 -15.18 -6.20 -0.46
CA TYR A 253 -15.45 -7.64 -0.41
C TYR A 253 -16.15 -8.05 0.88
N ALA A 254 -15.71 -7.54 2.04
CA ALA A 254 -16.35 -7.81 3.32
C ALA A 254 -17.83 -7.41 3.31
N ARG A 255 -18.14 -6.19 2.85
CA ARG A 255 -19.54 -5.74 2.74
C ARG A 255 -20.36 -6.62 1.80
N ARG A 256 -19.78 -7.07 0.70
CA ARG A 256 -20.46 -7.94 -0.27
C ARG A 256 -20.71 -9.34 0.30
N GLU A 257 -19.80 -9.84 1.12
CA GLU A 257 -19.97 -11.11 1.83
C GLU A 257 -21.07 -11.01 2.89
N ASP A 258 -21.07 -9.95 3.70
CA ASP A 258 -22.12 -9.68 4.69
C ASP A 258 -23.50 -9.62 4.03
N GLU A 259 -23.65 -8.85 2.95
CA GLU A 259 -24.92 -8.73 2.21
C GLU A 259 -25.39 -10.08 1.64
N ARG A 260 -24.45 -10.93 1.20
CA ARG A 260 -24.77 -12.27 0.69
C ARG A 260 -25.23 -13.21 1.81
N GLU A 261 -24.55 -13.17 2.95
CA GLU A 261 -24.92 -13.97 4.12
C GLU A 261 -26.28 -13.54 4.69
N GLU A 262 -26.55 -12.24 4.76
CA GLU A 262 -27.86 -11.72 5.17
C GLU A 262 -28.99 -12.20 4.25
N GLN A 263 -28.77 -12.17 2.93
CA GLN A 263 -29.75 -12.68 1.95
C GLN A 263 -29.99 -14.19 2.14
N ALA A 264 -28.92 -14.98 2.30
CA ALA A 264 -29.03 -16.41 2.54
C ALA A 264 -29.78 -16.72 3.86
N LEU A 265 -29.53 -15.94 4.92
CA LEU A 265 -30.24 -16.07 6.18
C LEU A 265 -31.72 -15.71 6.07
N LEU A 266 -32.06 -14.66 5.31
CA LEU A 266 -33.45 -14.29 5.06
C LEU A 266 -34.19 -15.37 4.26
N GLU A 267 -33.56 -15.94 3.24
CA GLU A 267 -34.14 -17.07 2.49
C GLU A 267 -34.31 -18.30 3.37
N ALA A 268 -33.33 -18.64 4.21
CA ALA A 268 -33.42 -19.75 5.16
C ALA A 268 -34.55 -19.52 6.18
N LYS A 269 -34.73 -18.29 6.68
CA LYS A 269 -35.85 -17.92 7.55
C LYS A 269 -37.18 -18.09 6.84
N ARG A 270 -37.32 -17.59 5.60
CA ARG A 270 -38.55 -17.75 4.79
C ARG A 270 -38.88 -19.23 4.56
N ARG A 271 -37.88 -20.07 4.24
CA ARG A 271 -38.06 -21.52 4.10
C ARG A 271 -38.52 -22.18 5.40
N LYS A 272 -37.97 -21.79 6.55
CA LYS A 272 -38.39 -22.32 7.86
C LYS A 272 -39.84 -21.94 8.19
N LEU A 273 -40.23 -20.70 7.94
CA LEU A 273 -41.61 -20.22 8.13
C LEU A 273 -42.61 -20.96 7.22
N GLN A 274 -42.25 -21.25 5.97
CA GLN A 274 -43.09 -22.02 5.05
C GLN A 274 -43.17 -23.52 5.40
N LYS A 275 -42.21 -24.03 6.18
CA LYS A 275 -42.10 -25.45 6.54
C LYS A 275 -42.62 -25.75 7.95
N GLN A 276 -43.19 -24.76 8.65
CA GLN A 276 -43.96 -24.98 9.88
C GLN A 276 -45.44 -25.21 9.51
N PRO A 277 -45.97 -26.44 9.67
CA PRO A 277 -47.41 -26.69 9.64
C PRO A 277 -48.10 -26.23 10.92
#